data_AF-A0A0J9S9S4-F1
#
_entry.id   AF-A0A0J9S9S4-F1
#
_cell.length_a   1.000
_cell.length_b   1.000
_cell.length_c   1.000
_cell.angle_alpha   90.00
_cell.angle_beta   90.00
_cell.angle_gamma   90.00
#
_symmetry.space_group_name_H-M   'P 1'
#
loop_
_entity.id
_entity.type
_entity.pdbx_description
1 polymer ?
#
loop_
_entity_poly.entity_id
_entity_poly.type
_entity_poly.pdbx_seq_one_letter_code
_entity_poly.pdbx_strand_id
1 'polypeptide(L)'
;MKDLFDYFKNYDSIKGKKSTVGNKHEQYCKYLTYINGLYERNISNCCVCFQGEEKCREDCPHYFQCNQLYNPYNLYNEYKCSTKISGKPFKKVNLPEAIDFYSKDITEKSKQKQYLPRVDYFTPNSTQEMQDSMPKILDSMPHTLGNTLESDPFYTIVLGAFTLLGILCFFFIFYKVIKNSLLKDNLPLLDPCFTEKSQGQIERFTIFMMYIWEDHYMEN
;
A
#
# COMPACT_ATOMS: atom_id res chain seq x y z
N MET A 1 24.91 7.90 -2.85
CA MET A 1 25.34 8.62 -1.64
C MET A 1 26.76 8.18 -1.28
N LYS A 2 27.78 8.94 -1.71
CA LYS A 2 29.17 8.49 -1.69
C LYS A 2 29.72 8.30 -0.28
N ASP A 3 29.47 9.25 0.62
CA ASP A 3 30.06 9.22 1.96
C ASP A 3 29.57 8.03 2.81
N LEU A 4 28.29 7.65 2.68
CA LEU A 4 27.76 6.45 3.34
C LEU A 4 28.42 5.19 2.79
N PHE A 5 28.51 5.06 1.46
CA PHE A 5 29.21 3.95 0.83
C PHE A 5 30.68 3.86 1.30
N ASP A 6 31.40 4.97 1.27
CA ASP A 6 32.80 5.04 1.71
C ASP A 6 32.93 4.70 3.21
N TYR A 7 31.98 5.14 4.04
CA TYR A 7 31.93 4.79 5.46
C TYR A 7 31.78 3.28 5.68
N PHE A 8 30.77 2.65 5.08
CA PHE A 8 30.53 1.21 5.25
C PHE A 8 31.69 0.39 4.69
N LYS A 9 32.18 0.74 3.50
CA LYS A 9 33.32 0.07 2.85
C LYS A 9 34.61 0.13 3.69
N ASN A 10 34.83 1.23 4.40
CA ASN A 10 36.03 1.43 5.20
C ASN A 10 35.81 1.24 6.70
N TYR A 11 34.66 0.71 7.13
CA TYR A 11 34.29 0.66 8.55
C TYR A 11 35.36 -0.01 9.42
N ASP A 12 35.85 -1.18 9.04
CA ASP A 12 36.87 -1.92 9.81
C ASP A 12 38.21 -1.17 9.87
N SER A 13 38.58 -0.52 8.76
CA SER A 13 39.76 0.33 8.69
C SER A 13 39.62 1.57 9.56
N ILE A 14 38.42 2.15 9.66
CA ILE A 14 38.14 3.26 10.56
C ILE A 14 38.25 2.73 11.98
N LYS A 15 37.53 1.66 12.35
CA LYS A 15 37.53 1.06 13.69
C LYS A 15 38.94 0.82 14.23
N GLY A 16 39.82 0.22 13.44
CA GLY A 16 41.21 -0.06 13.84
C GLY A 16 42.13 1.16 14.01
N LYS A 17 41.75 2.35 13.53
CA LYS A 17 42.60 3.56 13.55
C LYS A 17 42.41 4.45 14.78
N LYS A 18 42.03 3.88 15.93
CA LYS A 18 41.80 4.61 17.18
C LYS A 18 43.04 5.44 17.56
N SER A 19 43.03 6.72 17.21
CA SER A 19 44.11 7.65 17.52
C SER A 19 43.65 8.59 18.62
N THR A 20 44.40 8.62 19.72
CA THR A 20 44.20 9.51 20.86
C THR A 20 44.95 10.84 20.71
N VAL A 21 45.64 11.05 19.58
CA VAL A 21 46.42 12.26 19.33
C VAL A 21 45.48 13.40 18.91
N GLY A 22 45.44 14.46 19.73
CA GLY A 22 44.39 15.50 19.77
C GLY A 22 43.76 15.91 18.44
N ASN A 23 44.52 16.49 17.51
CA ASN A 23 43.96 17.03 16.25
C ASN A 23 43.30 15.93 15.39
N LYS A 24 43.91 14.75 15.29
CA LYS A 24 43.33 13.62 14.54
C LYS A 24 42.06 13.09 15.22
N HIS A 25 42.07 13.02 16.55
CA HIS A 25 40.92 12.57 17.32
C HIS A 25 39.69 13.47 17.08
N GLU A 26 39.86 14.79 17.14
CA GLU A 26 38.78 15.74 16.90
C GLU A 26 38.21 15.63 15.48
N GLN A 27 39.08 15.44 14.48
CA GLN A 27 38.65 15.23 13.09
C GLN A 27 37.81 13.95 12.92
N TYR A 28 38.20 12.85 13.56
CA TYR A 28 37.39 11.63 13.56
C TYR A 28 36.02 11.86 14.21
N CYS A 29 35.96 12.54 15.34
CA CYS A 29 34.68 12.83 15.99
C CYS A 29 33.77 13.75 15.14
N LYS A 30 34.34 14.74 14.44
CA LYS A 30 33.60 15.57 13.47
C LYS A 30 33.07 14.73 12.31
N TYR A 31 33.88 13.84 11.75
CA TYR A 31 33.47 12.92 10.69
C TYR A 31 32.35 11.97 11.14
N LEU A 32 32.45 11.38 12.34
CA LEU A 32 31.41 10.52 12.90
C LEU A 32 30.10 11.28 13.15
N THR A 33 30.18 12.55 13.55
CA THR A 33 29.01 13.42 13.68
C THR A 33 28.34 13.66 12.33
N TYR A 34 29.13 13.96 11.30
CA TYR A 34 28.65 14.15 9.93
C TYR A 34 27.95 12.90 9.39
N ILE A 35 28.62 11.74 9.48
CA ILE A 35 28.09 10.49 8.93
C ILE A 35 26.86 10.01 9.69
N ASN A 36 26.77 10.24 11.01
CA ASN A 36 25.57 9.91 11.79
C ASN A 36 24.34 10.69 11.31
N GLY A 37 24.53 11.96 10.92
CA GLY A 37 23.44 12.75 10.33
C GLY A 37 23.00 12.21 8.97
N LEU A 38 23.92 11.72 8.14
CA LEU A 38 23.57 11.04 6.88
C LEU A 38 22.86 9.71 7.15
N TYR A 39 23.34 8.94 8.12
CA TYR A 39 22.76 7.67 8.51
C TYR A 39 21.31 7.84 8.99
N GLU A 40 21.05 8.81 9.88
CA GLU A 40 19.70 9.14 10.38
C GLU A 40 18.71 9.47 9.27
N ARG A 41 19.14 10.24 8.26
CA ARG A 41 18.26 10.63 7.14
C ARG A 41 17.93 9.50 6.17
N ASN A 42 18.72 8.43 6.14
CA ASN A 42 18.58 7.36 5.15
C ASN A 42 18.03 6.07 5.75
N ILE A 43 18.17 5.85 7.06
CA ILE A 43 17.81 4.56 7.67
C ILE A 43 16.34 4.19 7.47
N SER A 44 15.40 5.15 7.53
CA SER A 44 13.96 4.90 7.35
C SER A 44 13.60 4.46 5.94
N ASN A 45 14.34 4.96 4.94
CA ASN A 45 14.04 4.70 3.53
C ASN A 45 14.80 3.47 3.01
N CYS A 46 15.92 3.14 3.64
CA CYS A 46 16.81 2.06 3.21
C CYS A 46 16.65 0.78 4.03
N CYS A 47 15.98 0.82 5.19
CA CYS A 47 15.79 -0.34 6.06
C CYS A 47 14.31 -0.61 6.26
N VAL A 48 13.87 -1.80 5.85
CA VAL A 48 12.50 -2.26 6.08
C VAL A 48 12.54 -3.45 7.01
N CYS A 49 11.97 -3.27 8.20
CA CYS A 49 11.97 -4.28 9.25
C CYS A 49 10.60 -4.96 9.34
N PHE A 50 10.61 -6.25 9.67
CA PHE A 50 9.41 -7.05 9.91
C PHE A 50 9.43 -7.60 11.34
N GLN A 51 8.28 -7.67 11.98
CA GLN A 51 8.16 -8.09 13.37
C GLN A 51 8.56 -9.56 13.51
N GLY A 52 9.45 -9.86 14.45
CA GLY A 52 9.96 -11.22 14.66
C GLY A 52 11.07 -11.64 13.70
N GLU A 53 11.49 -10.78 12.76
CA GLU A 53 12.71 -10.99 12.00
C GLU A 53 13.91 -10.37 12.71
N GLU A 54 15.02 -11.11 12.76
CA GLU A 54 16.27 -10.62 13.36
C GLU A 54 16.96 -9.56 12.50
N LYS A 55 16.76 -9.61 11.17
CA LYS A 55 17.42 -8.74 10.20
C LYS A 55 16.38 -7.97 9.40
N CYS A 56 16.59 -6.67 9.26
CA CYS A 56 15.80 -5.86 8.34
C CYS A 56 16.28 -6.07 6.91
N ARG A 57 15.36 -5.93 5.96
CA ARG A 57 15.65 -5.89 4.53
C ARG A 57 16.32 -4.57 4.16
N GLU A 58 17.32 -4.65 3.29
CA GLU A 58 18.05 -3.49 2.77
C GLU A 58 17.51 -3.10 1.39
N ASP A 59 16.87 -1.93 1.30
CA ASP A 59 16.31 -1.41 0.04
C ASP A 59 17.34 -0.53 -0.71
N CYS A 60 18.47 -0.19 -0.07
CA CYS A 60 19.58 0.59 -0.66
C CYS A 60 20.94 -0.15 -0.62
N PRO A 61 21.06 -1.38 -1.14
CA PRO A 61 22.24 -2.24 -0.94
C PRO A 61 23.54 -1.67 -1.53
N HIS A 62 23.45 -0.72 -2.47
CA HIS A 62 24.63 -0.14 -3.13
C HIS A 62 25.40 0.85 -2.25
N TYR A 63 24.81 1.40 -1.19
CA TYR A 63 25.47 2.42 -0.38
C TYR A 63 25.05 2.46 1.09
N PHE A 64 24.07 1.64 1.50
CA PHE A 64 23.56 1.63 2.86
C PHE A 64 23.58 0.22 3.44
N GLN A 65 23.85 0.11 4.75
CA GLN A 65 23.75 -1.14 5.50
C GLN A 65 22.87 -0.95 6.74
N CYS A 66 21.90 -1.84 6.92
CA CYS A 66 20.93 -1.77 8.02
C CYS A 66 21.42 -2.45 9.29
N ASN A 67 22.45 -3.29 9.18
CA ASN A 67 23.03 -3.95 10.33
C ASN A 67 23.56 -2.92 11.34
N GLN A 68 23.01 -2.96 12.56
CA GLN A 68 23.33 -2.05 13.66
C GLN A 68 24.80 -2.11 14.11
N LEU A 69 25.57 -3.13 13.70
CA LEU A 69 27.03 -3.14 13.88
C LEU A 69 27.71 -1.94 13.23
N TYR A 70 27.19 -1.45 12.10
CA TYR A 70 27.71 -0.30 11.36
C TYR A 70 27.08 1.03 11.80
N ASN A 71 26.36 1.06 12.92
CA ASN A 71 25.81 2.30 13.44
C ASN A 71 26.97 3.25 13.83
N PRO A 72 27.04 4.50 13.30
CA PRO A 72 28.10 5.45 13.63
C PRO A 72 28.26 5.71 15.13
N TYR A 73 27.19 5.52 15.90
CA TYR A 73 27.22 5.57 17.36
C TYR A 73 28.24 4.61 18.00
N ASN A 74 28.42 3.42 17.43
CA ASN A 74 29.33 2.42 17.98
C ASN A 74 30.77 2.95 17.99
N LEU A 75 31.21 3.50 16.86
CA LEU A 75 32.53 4.14 16.74
C LEU A 75 32.63 5.41 17.58
N TYR A 76 31.57 6.23 17.62
CA TYR A 76 31.54 7.46 18.42
C TYR A 76 31.78 7.16 19.92
N ASN A 77 31.10 6.15 20.45
CA ASN A 77 31.24 5.70 21.82
C ASN A 77 32.61 5.04 22.08
N GLU A 78 33.06 4.16 21.17
CA GLU A 78 34.36 3.48 21.27
C GLU A 78 35.53 4.47 21.31
N TYR A 79 35.39 5.59 20.58
CA TYR A 79 36.42 6.63 20.47
C TYR A 79 36.35 7.62 21.64
N LYS A 80 35.27 7.59 22.45
CA LYS A 80 35.01 8.52 23.55
C LYS A 80 34.93 9.98 23.11
N CYS A 81 34.27 10.21 21.96
CA CYS A 81 34.06 11.57 21.44
C CYS A 81 33.25 12.42 22.43
N SER A 82 33.73 13.64 22.70
CA SER A 82 33.07 14.54 23.65
C SER A 82 31.71 15.01 23.13
N THR A 83 30.68 14.99 23.99
CA THR A 83 29.27 15.27 23.67
C THR A 83 28.94 16.70 23.19
N LYS A 84 29.93 17.61 23.07
CA LYS A 84 29.68 19.06 22.91
C LYS A 84 30.23 19.68 21.62
N ILE A 85 30.34 18.94 20.52
CA ILE A 85 30.83 19.53 19.26
C ILE A 85 29.80 20.50 18.63
N SER A 86 28.50 20.39 18.91
CA SER A 86 27.49 21.35 18.39
C SER A 86 26.26 21.61 19.27
N GLY A 87 26.28 21.25 20.56
CA GLY A 87 25.15 21.45 21.48
C GLY A 87 23.97 20.49 21.29
N LYS A 88 23.92 19.74 20.17
CA LYS A 88 22.99 18.60 20.02
C LYS A 88 23.63 17.32 20.56
N PRO A 89 22.92 16.55 21.41
CA PRO A 89 23.43 15.28 21.89
C PRO A 89 23.59 14.32 20.72
N PHE A 90 24.72 13.59 20.70
CA PHE A 90 24.94 12.54 19.71
C PHE A 90 23.97 11.40 19.99
N LYS A 91 22.96 11.24 19.12
CA LYS A 91 21.89 10.24 19.26
C LYS A 91 22.27 8.94 18.57
N LYS A 92 22.01 7.82 19.26
CA LYS A 92 22.00 6.49 18.64
C LYS A 92 20.76 6.37 17.74
N VAL A 93 20.99 6.17 16.45
CA VAL A 93 19.90 6.00 15.47
C VAL A 93 19.38 4.57 15.56
N ASN A 94 18.11 4.40 15.94
CA ASN A 94 17.47 3.10 16.02
C ASN A 94 16.98 2.64 14.65
N LEU A 95 16.80 1.32 14.47
CA LEU A 95 16.12 0.77 13.31
C LEU A 95 14.69 1.34 13.20
N PRO A 96 14.14 1.39 11.97
CA PRO A 96 12.74 1.72 11.76
C PRO A 96 11.82 0.70 12.46
N GLU A 97 10.63 1.17 12.84
CA GLU A 97 9.60 0.29 13.37
C GLU A 97 9.17 -0.74 12.31
N ALA A 98 8.77 -1.93 12.76
CA ALA A 98 8.38 -2.98 11.85
C ALA A 98 7.11 -2.58 11.08
N ILE A 99 7.17 -2.64 9.75
CA ILE A 99 6.07 -2.14 8.91
C ILE A 99 4.81 -3.00 9.00
N ASP A 100 4.96 -4.25 9.42
CA ASP A 100 3.89 -5.23 9.56
C ASP A 100 3.35 -5.32 10.99
N PHE A 101 3.86 -4.50 11.93
CA PHE A 101 3.46 -4.53 13.33
C PHE A 101 1.94 -4.48 13.51
N TYR A 102 1.29 -3.49 12.90
CA TYR A 102 -0.17 -3.33 12.99
C TYR A 102 -0.92 -4.51 12.37
N SER A 103 -0.44 -5.02 11.23
CA SER A 103 -1.09 -6.14 10.54
C SER A 103 -1.00 -7.43 11.35
N LYS A 104 0.15 -7.68 12.00
CA LYS A 104 0.35 -8.82 12.89
C LYS A 104 -0.45 -8.68 14.18
N ASP A 105 -0.46 -7.52 14.81
CA ASP A 105 -1.25 -7.25 16.01
C ASP A 105 -2.76 -7.48 15.79
N ILE A 106 -3.32 -6.98 14.67
CA ILE A 106 -4.73 -7.23 14.31
C ILE A 106 -4.97 -8.72 14.09
N THR A 107 -4.07 -9.39 13.38
CA THR A 107 -4.17 -10.84 13.12
C THR A 107 -4.15 -11.64 14.41
N GLU A 108 -3.28 -11.31 15.36
CA GLU A 108 -3.19 -11.95 16.67
C GLU A 108 -4.44 -11.70 17.52
N LYS A 109 -4.94 -10.46 17.56
CA LYS A 109 -6.20 -10.13 18.25
C LYS A 109 -7.40 -10.85 17.65
N SER A 110 -7.45 -10.99 16.32
CA SER A 110 -8.50 -11.74 15.63
C SER A 110 -8.46 -13.23 16.01
N LYS A 111 -7.26 -13.82 16.02
CA LYS A 111 -7.06 -15.21 16.48
C LYS A 111 -7.55 -15.38 17.91
N GLN A 112 -7.17 -14.50 18.84
CA GLN A 112 -7.65 -14.55 20.23
C GLN A 112 -9.18 -14.46 20.33
N LYS A 113 -9.82 -13.58 19.56
CA LYS A 113 -11.30 -13.49 19.51
C LYS A 113 -11.95 -14.77 18.97
N GLN A 114 -11.32 -15.44 18.01
CA GLN A 114 -11.80 -16.71 17.47
C GLN A 114 -11.66 -17.86 18.48
N TYR A 115 -10.60 -17.86 19.30
CA TYR A 115 -10.35 -18.88 20.33
C TYR A 115 -11.05 -18.61 21.66
N LEU A 116 -11.50 -17.38 21.92
CA LEU A 116 -12.47 -17.14 22.98
C LEU A 116 -13.71 -17.95 22.62
N PRO A 117 -14.15 -18.91 23.48
CA PRO A 117 -15.40 -19.60 23.22
C PRO A 117 -16.44 -18.53 23.02
N ARG A 118 -17.19 -18.61 21.92
CA ARG A 118 -18.46 -17.92 21.82
C ARG A 118 -19.18 -18.32 23.10
N VAL A 119 -19.33 -17.38 24.04
CA VAL A 119 -20.24 -17.60 25.16
C VAL A 119 -21.59 -17.57 24.48
N ASP A 120 -22.02 -18.74 23.99
CA ASP A 120 -23.36 -18.98 23.54
C ASP A 120 -24.21 -18.86 24.79
N TYR A 121 -24.67 -17.65 25.09
CA TYR A 121 -25.74 -17.39 26.04
C TYR A 121 -27.08 -17.92 25.51
N PHE A 122 -27.10 -19.03 24.78
CA PHE A 122 -28.29 -19.76 24.38
C PHE A 122 -27.90 -21.21 24.12
N THR A 123 -27.68 -21.97 25.19
CA THR A 123 -27.91 -23.41 25.19
C THR A 123 -29.39 -23.66 25.49
N PRO A 124 -30.24 -24.05 24.52
CA PRO A 124 -31.56 -24.54 24.85
C PRO A 124 -31.39 -25.96 25.39
N ASN A 125 -31.39 -26.10 26.72
CA ASN A 125 -31.57 -27.40 27.34
C ASN A 125 -33.06 -27.74 27.32
N SER A 126 -33.39 -28.85 26.66
CA SER A 126 -34.70 -29.52 26.60
C SER A 126 -35.79 -28.83 25.77
N THR A 127 -36.30 -29.61 24.83
CA THR A 127 -37.18 -29.22 23.72
C THR A 127 -38.65 -29.04 24.10
N GLN A 128 -39.00 -28.81 25.36
CA GLN A 128 -40.38 -29.06 25.79
C GLN A 128 -41.03 -28.07 26.77
N GLU A 129 -40.50 -26.85 26.93
CA GLU A 129 -41.18 -25.82 27.76
C GLU A 129 -41.23 -24.41 27.13
N MET A 130 -40.96 -24.26 25.83
CA MET A 130 -41.02 -22.96 25.13
C MET A 130 -42.09 -22.91 24.03
N GLN A 131 -43.24 -23.56 24.25
CA GLN A 131 -44.39 -23.42 23.35
C GLN A 131 -45.57 -22.65 23.96
N ASP A 132 -45.57 -22.43 25.29
CA ASP A 132 -46.74 -21.85 25.99
C ASP A 132 -46.60 -20.37 26.37
N SER A 133 -45.53 -19.68 25.97
CA SER A 133 -45.22 -18.33 26.48
C SER A 133 -44.80 -17.29 25.42
N MET A 134 -45.07 -17.50 24.13
CA MET A 134 -44.91 -16.43 23.12
C MET A 134 -46.29 -15.86 22.70
N PRO A 135 -46.51 -14.53 22.82
CA PRO A 135 -47.77 -13.92 22.37
C PRO A 135 -47.88 -13.97 20.85
N LYS A 136 -49.11 -14.23 20.37
CA LYS A 136 -49.53 -14.19 18.96
C LYS A 136 -49.33 -12.80 18.35
N ILE A 137 -48.13 -12.47 17.91
CA ILE A 137 -47.89 -11.32 17.00
C ILE A 137 -46.88 -11.76 15.94
N LEU A 138 -47.27 -12.72 15.09
CA LEU A 138 -46.48 -13.08 13.89
C LEU A 138 -47.36 -13.54 12.73
N ASP A 139 -48.48 -12.85 12.48
CA ASP A 139 -49.33 -13.13 11.31
C ASP A 139 -49.24 -12.04 10.21
N SER A 140 -48.29 -11.09 10.28
CA SER A 140 -48.32 -9.93 9.35
C SER A 140 -47.01 -9.46 8.72
N MET A 141 -45.91 -10.22 8.74
CA MET A 141 -44.69 -9.78 8.05
C MET A 141 -44.22 -10.76 6.96
N PRO A 142 -44.10 -10.31 5.69
CA PRO A 142 -43.86 -11.20 4.56
C PRO A 142 -42.43 -11.73 4.56
N HIS A 143 -42.31 -12.99 4.18
CA HIS A 143 -41.06 -13.70 3.94
C HIS A 143 -40.14 -12.91 2.99
N THR A 144 -39.07 -12.33 3.51
CA THR A 144 -37.85 -12.10 2.74
C THR A 144 -36.65 -12.28 3.67
N LEU A 145 -36.45 -13.54 4.06
CA LEU A 145 -35.23 -14.02 4.70
C LEU A 145 -34.33 -14.59 3.61
N GLY A 146 -33.19 -13.93 3.38
CA GLY A 146 -32.11 -14.44 2.56
C GLY A 146 -31.29 -13.29 1.98
N ASN A 147 -30.08 -13.10 2.51
CA ASN A 147 -28.99 -12.26 1.98
C ASN A 147 -28.79 -10.90 2.66
N THR A 148 -28.62 -10.89 3.99
CA THR A 148 -27.72 -9.92 4.64
C THR A 148 -26.42 -10.64 4.98
N LEU A 149 -25.71 -11.09 3.94
CA LEU A 149 -24.29 -11.37 4.04
C LEU A 149 -23.61 -10.01 3.91
N GLU A 150 -22.96 -9.59 4.99
CA GLU A 150 -22.08 -8.43 5.13
C GLU A 150 -21.42 -8.05 3.80
N SER A 151 -22.07 -7.16 3.05
CA SER A 151 -21.57 -6.71 1.75
C SER A 151 -20.77 -5.45 2.02
N ASP A 152 -19.44 -5.52 1.89
CA ASP A 152 -18.60 -4.33 1.93
C ASP A 152 -19.13 -3.33 0.88
N PRO A 153 -19.40 -2.06 1.25
CA PRO A 153 -19.82 -1.02 0.32
C PRO A 153 -19.02 -0.97 -0.99
N PHE A 154 -17.73 -1.29 -0.96
CA PHE A 154 -16.89 -1.36 -2.16
C PHE A 154 -17.37 -2.42 -3.15
N TYR A 155 -17.76 -3.61 -2.68
CA TYR A 155 -18.21 -4.70 -3.54
C TYR A 155 -19.54 -4.38 -4.23
N THR A 156 -20.47 -3.75 -3.51
CA THR A 156 -21.76 -3.33 -4.08
C THR A 156 -21.56 -2.27 -5.18
N ILE A 157 -20.67 -1.31 -4.97
CA ILE A 157 -20.36 -0.26 -5.95
C ILE A 157 -19.71 -0.87 -7.20
N VAL A 158 -18.72 -1.74 -7.02
CA VAL A 158 -18.00 -2.39 -8.12
C VAL A 158 -18.94 -3.26 -8.96
N LEU A 159 -19.79 -4.06 -8.32
CA LEU A 159 -20.78 -4.89 -9.01
C LEU A 159 -21.79 -4.02 -9.79
N GLY A 160 -22.23 -2.90 -9.20
CA GLY A 160 -23.07 -1.91 -9.87
C GLY A 160 -22.42 -1.32 -11.12
N ALA A 161 -21.14 -0.95 -11.05
CA ALA A 161 -20.41 -0.41 -12.20
C ALA A 161 -20.29 -1.44 -13.33
N PHE A 162 -19.92 -2.69 -13.02
CA PHE A 162 -19.79 -3.74 -14.04
C PHE A 162 -21.12 -4.12 -14.69
N THR A 163 -22.21 -4.15 -13.92
CA THR A 163 -23.55 -4.41 -14.48
C THR A 163 -23.99 -3.30 -15.45
N LEU A 164 -23.79 -2.02 -15.09
CA LEU A 164 -24.06 -0.90 -15.98
C LEU A 164 -23.22 -0.96 -17.26
N LEU A 165 -21.92 -1.24 -17.15
CA LEU A 165 -21.03 -1.40 -18.30
C LEU A 165 -21.49 -2.55 -19.22
N GLY A 166 -21.85 -3.69 -18.64
CA GLY A 166 -22.35 -4.84 -19.40
C GLY A 166 -23.61 -4.51 -20.20
N ILE A 167 -24.56 -3.78 -19.60
CA ILE A 167 -25.78 -3.33 -20.25
C ILE A 167 -25.48 -2.37 -21.40
N LEU A 168 -24.59 -1.39 -21.20
CA LEU A 168 -24.19 -0.45 -22.26
C LEU A 168 -23.51 -1.16 -23.43
N CYS A 169 -22.63 -2.13 -23.15
CA CYS A 169 -21.98 -2.96 -24.18
C CYS A 169 -23.00 -3.79 -24.96
N PHE A 170 -23.99 -4.37 -24.29
CA PHE A 170 -25.08 -5.10 -24.94
C PHE A 170 -25.81 -4.18 -25.93
N PHE A 171 -26.26 -3.00 -25.49
CA PHE A 171 -26.92 -2.02 -26.37
C PHE A 171 -26.05 -1.60 -27.55
N PHE A 172 -24.75 -1.41 -27.37
CA PHE A 172 -23.83 -1.08 -28.46
C PHE A 172 -23.76 -2.19 -29.53
N ILE A 173 -23.74 -3.45 -29.10
CA ILE A 173 -23.75 -4.60 -30.02
C ILE A 173 -25.07 -4.64 -30.80
N PHE A 174 -26.23 -4.50 -30.15
CA PHE A 174 -27.51 -4.45 -30.85
C PHE A 174 -27.60 -3.26 -31.80
N TYR A 175 -27.18 -2.07 -31.36
CA TYR A 175 -27.14 -0.89 -32.21
C TYR A 175 -26.28 -1.15 -33.46
N LYS A 176 -25.10 -1.76 -33.29
CA LYS A 176 -24.22 -2.10 -34.42
C LYS A 176 -24.85 -3.13 -35.35
N VAL A 177 -25.48 -4.19 -34.82
CA VAL A 177 -26.16 -5.22 -35.61
C VAL A 177 -27.37 -4.66 -36.36
N ILE A 178 -28.21 -3.87 -35.68
CA ILE A 178 -29.37 -3.19 -36.26
C ILE A 178 -28.94 -2.21 -37.34
N LYS A 179 -27.91 -1.39 -37.07
CA LYS A 179 -27.34 -0.48 -38.08
C LYS A 179 -26.84 -1.23 -39.30
N ASN A 180 -26.10 -2.34 -39.12
CA ASN A 180 -25.63 -3.16 -40.24
C ASN A 180 -26.79 -3.81 -41.02
N SER A 181 -27.86 -4.24 -40.35
CA SER A 181 -29.04 -4.81 -41.00
C SER A 181 -29.81 -3.75 -41.80
N LEU A 182 -30.04 -2.57 -41.22
CA LEU A 182 -30.70 -1.46 -41.90
C LEU A 182 -29.88 -0.93 -43.09
N LEU A 183 -28.55 -0.97 -43.00
CA LEU A 183 -27.68 -0.56 -44.11
C LEU A 183 -27.67 -1.60 -45.24
N LYS A 184 -28.00 -2.87 -44.93
CA LYS A 184 -28.16 -3.94 -45.92
C LYS A 184 -29.48 -3.87 -46.68
N ASP A 185 -30.54 -3.38 -46.02
CA ASP A 185 -31.88 -3.29 -46.61
C ASP A 185 -32.12 -1.98 -47.41
N ASN A 186 -31.29 -0.94 -47.21
CA ASN A 186 -31.40 0.35 -47.91
C ASN A 186 -30.43 0.51 -49.11
N LEU A 187 -29.87 -0.59 -49.64
CA LEU A 187 -29.02 -0.55 -50.83
C LEU A 187 -29.81 -0.97 -52.08
N PRO A 188 -30.63 -0.05 -52.61
CA PRO A 188 -30.31 0.41 -53.94
C PRO A 188 -30.20 1.94 -53.95
N LEU A 189 -29.03 2.40 -54.41
CA LEU A 189 -28.73 3.78 -54.81
C LEU A 189 -28.43 4.79 -53.68
N LEU A 190 -27.20 4.79 -53.18
CA LEU A 190 -26.60 6.03 -52.68
C LEU A 190 -25.12 6.12 -53.07
N ASP A 191 -24.80 7.24 -53.71
CA ASP A 191 -23.51 7.54 -54.34
C ASP A 191 -22.32 7.41 -53.39
N PRO A 192 -21.14 6.99 -53.90
CA PRO A 192 -19.92 6.76 -53.12
C PRO A 192 -19.30 8.02 -52.49
N CYS A 193 -19.95 9.19 -52.55
CA CYS A 193 -19.41 10.44 -52.03
C CYS A 193 -19.82 10.75 -50.56
N PHE A 194 -20.78 10.02 -49.96
CA PHE A 194 -21.26 10.31 -48.60
C PHE A 194 -20.50 9.57 -47.49
N THR A 195 -19.83 8.45 -47.81
CA THR A 195 -19.16 7.58 -46.84
C THR A 195 -17.84 8.14 -46.29
N GLU A 196 -17.21 9.09 -46.99
CA GLU A 196 -15.93 9.67 -46.55
C GLU A 196 -16.11 10.69 -45.42
N LYS A 197 -17.26 11.39 -45.37
CA LYS A 197 -17.47 12.50 -44.42
C LYS A 197 -17.83 12.03 -43.01
N SER A 198 -18.47 10.86 -42.85
CA SER A 198 -18.80 10.32 -41.53
C SER A 198 -17.62 9.62 -40.86
N GLN A 199 -16.70 9.03 -41.64
CA GLN A 199 -15.57 8.28 -41.10
C GLN A 199 -14.50 9.22 -40.52
N GLY A 200 -14.26 10.36 -41.17
CA GLY A 200 -13.36 11.41 -40.65
C GLY A 200 -13.89 12.15 -39.41
N GLN A 201 -15.20 12.16 -39.16
CA GLN A 201 -15.78 12.74 -37.94
C GLN A 201 -15.65 11.79 -36.73
N ILE A 202 -15.84 10.49 -36.93
CA ILE A 202 -15.73 9.50 -35.85
C ILE A 202 -14.30 9.40 -35.36
N GLU A 203 -13.30 9.36 -36.25
CA GLU A 203 -11.88 9.33 -35.84
C GLU A 203 -11.43 10.60 -35.11
N ARG A 204 -11.95 11.77 -35.48
CA ARG A 204 -11.67 13.03 -34.76
C ARG A 204 -12.24 13.04 -33.35
N PHE A 205 -13.41 12.42 -33.12
CA PHE A 205 -13.99 12.30 -31.78
C PHE A 205 -13.22 11.31 -30.90
N THR A 206 -12.75 10.18 -31.43
CA THR A 206 -11.94 9.23 -30.65
C THR A 206 -10.58 9.80 -30.28
N ILE A 207 -9.92 10.53 -31.19
CA ILE A 207 -8.64 11.20 -30.90
C ILE A 207 -8.84 12.31 -29.85
N PHE A 208 -9.91 13.10 -29.94
CA PHE A 208 -10.19 14.16 -28.97
C PHE A 208 -10.46 13.61 -27.56
N MET A 209 -11.15 12.47 -27.44
CA MET A 209 -11.39 11.81 -26.16
C MET A 209 -10.13 11.13 -25.58
N MET A 210 -9.19 10.68 -26.42
CA MET A 210 -7.89 10.20 -25.95
C MET A 210 -7.02 11.34 -25.41
N TYR A 211 -7.00 12.50 -26.08
CA TYR A 211 -6.26 13.68 -25.61
C TYR A 211 -6.81 14.22 -24.28
N ILE A 212 -8.14 14.30 -24.12
CA ILE A 212 -8.74 14.72 -22.85
C ILE A 212 -8.43 13.74 -21.71
N TRP A 213 -8.23 12.45 -22.00
CA TRP A 213 -7.90 11.46 -20.98
C TRP A 213 -6.42 11.51 -20.56
N GLU A 214 -5.50 11.84 -21.47
CA GLU A 214 -4.09 12.08 -21.13
C GLU A 214 -3.87 13.36 -20.33
N ASP A 215 -4.56 14.46 -20.68
CA ASP A 215 -4.42 15.73 -19.95
C ASP A 215 -4.95 15.63 -18.50
N HIS A 216 -5.99 14.83 -18.26
CA HIS A 216 -6.54 14.64 -16.92
C HIS A 216 -5.72 13.70 -16.03
N TYR A 217 -4.78 12.93 -16.58
CA TYR A 217 -3.95 11.97 -15.83
C TYR A 217 -2.55 12.51 -15.49
N MET A 218 -2.18 13.67 -16.06
CA MET A 218 -0.88 14.32 -15.83
C MET A 218 -0.94 15.52 -14.87
N GLU A 219 -2.12 15.83 -14.30
CA GLU A 219 -2.32 16.97 -13.38
C GLU A 219 -2.77 16.56 -11.95
N ASN A 220 -2.61 15.29 -11.56
CA ASN A 220 -2.87 14.80 -10.19
C ASN A 220 -1.74 13.92 -9.64
#